data_AF-A0A8J4S0Y3-F1
#
_entry.id   AF-A0A8J4S0Y3-F1
#
_cell.length_a   1.000
_cell.length_b   1.000
_cell.length_c   1.000
_cell.angle_alpha   90.00
_cell.angle_beta   90.00
_cell.angle_gamma   90.00
#
_symmetry.space_group_name_H-M   'P 1'
#
loop_
_entity.id
_entity.type
_entity.pdbx_description
1 polymer ?
#
loop_
_entity_poly.entity_id
_entity_poly.type
_entity_poly.pdbx_seq_one_letter_code
_entity_poly.pdbx_strand_id
1 'polypeptide(L)'
;MMAHGKPPADLECMATMDDITEENGNYCEFQTSPSGSWHVALFCSDVVKQLLSTQFHTFMKKVQEADCKAELRRLVAKGPPIWLEDKHALPLPEGDTHICQVWFAKDNEERSAKLDGAVEGEARETLWKELQELLAAMEDDKEE
;
A
#
# COMPACT_ATOMS: atom_id res chain seq x y z
N MET A 1 17.65 -7.46 -18.87
CA MET A 1 16.81 -8.32 -18.00
C MET A 1 17.28 -8.06 -16.60
N MET A 2 16.48 -7.39 -15.78
CA MET A 2 16.77 -7.33 -14.35
C MET A 2 16.54 -8.74 -13.81
N ALA A 3 17.57 -9.33 -13.21
CA ALA A 3 17.46 -10.65 -12.62
C ALA A 3 16.85 -10.47 -11.23
N HIS A 4 15.58 -10.86 -11.08
CA HIS A 4 14.95 -10.97 -9.77
C HIS A 4 15.73 -11.98 -8.91
N GLY A 5 15.73 -11.73 -7.61
CA GLY A 5 16.44 -12.50 -6.62
C GLY A 5 15.73 -13.80 -6.25
N LYS A 6 16.25 -14.39 -5.17
CA LYS A 6 15.68 -15.56 -4.50
C LYS A 6 15.29 -15.16 -3.08
N PRO A 7 14.28 -15.79 -2.47
CA PRO A 7 13.96 -15.56 -1.07
C PRO A 7 15.20 -15.79 -0.20
N PRO A 8 15.50 -14.88 0.75
CA PRO A 8 16.46 -15.13 1.80
C PRO A 8 16.15 -16.43 2.54
N ALA A 9 17.19 -17.09 3.06
CA ALA A 9 17.01 -18.25 3.92
C ALA A 9 16.17 -17.86 5.15
N ASP A 10 15.24 -18.74 5.52
CA ASP A 10 14.34 -18.57 6.67
C ASP A 10 13.47 -17.29 6.62
N LEU A 11 13.13 -16.82 5.41
CA LEU A 11 12.18 -15.72 5.26
C LEU A 11 10.76 -16.23 5.56
N GLU A 12 10.09 -15.60 6.52
CA GLU A 12 8.69 -15.88 6.87
C GLU A 12 7.80 -14.67 6.56
N CYS A 13 6.55 -14.94 6.18
CA CYS A 13 5.57 -13.91 5.93
C CYS A 13 5.18 -13.23 7.24
N MET A 14 5.40 -11.92 7.35
CA MET A 14 5.06 -11.17 8.57
C MET A 14 3.56 -11.17 8.92
N ALA A 15 2.66 -11.46 7.96
CA ALA A 15 1.21 -11.45 8.20
C ALA A 15 0.67 -12.84 8.57
N THR A 16 1.15 -13.90 7.92
CA THR A 16 0.63 -15.26 8.10
C THR A 16 1.56 -16.18 8.89
N MET A 17 2.83 -15.77 9.07
CA MET A 17 3.93 -16.59 9.62
C MET A 17 4.24 -17.84 8.77
N ASP A 18 3.83 -17.83 7.49
CA ASP A 18 4.16 -18.92 6.56
C ASP A 18 5.55 -18.71 5.94
N ASP A 19 6.28 -19.80 5.72
CA ASP A 19 7.57 -19.78 5.05
C ASP A 19 7.47 -19.25 3.61
N ILE A 20 8.27 -18.23 3.30
CA ILE A 20 8.44 -17.68 1.96
C ILE A 20 9.61 -18.39 1.28
N THR A 21 9.29 -19.33 0.38
CA THR A 21 10.27 -20.17 -0.30
C THR A 21 10.05 -20.19 -1.81
N GLU A 22 11.08 -20.58 -2.57
CA GLU A 22 10.94 -20.80 -4.02
C GLU A 22 9.96 -21.93 -4.33
N GLU A 23 9.94 -22.98 -3.49
CA GLU A 23 9.06 -24.14 -3.67
C GLU A 23 7.58 -23.77 -3.52
N ASN A 24 7.27 -22.92 -2.53
CA ASN A 24 5.92 -22.41 -2.32
C ASN A 24 5.51 -21.39 -3.40
N GLY A 25 6.46 -20.88 -4.18
CA GLY A 25 6.22 -19.85 -5.21
C GLY A 25 5.64 -18.57 -4.63
N ASN A 26 5.72 -18.35 -3.32
CA ASN A 26 5.07 -17.25 -2.61
C ASN A 26 6.01 -16.06 -2.37
N TYR A 27 7.19 -16.08 -2.99
CA TYR A 27 8.14 -14.98 -2.98
C TYR A 27 7.71 -13.83 -3.89
N CYS A 28 7.95 -12.59 -3.45
CA CYS A 28 7.73 -11.41 -4.25
C CYS A 28 8.73 -10.30 -3.90
N GLU A 29 8.94 -9.42 -4.86
CA GLU A 29 9.80 -8.24 -4.73
C GLU A 29 8.99 -6.99 -5.08
N PHE A 30 9.44 -5.84 -4.57
CA PHE A 30 8.83 -4.56 -4.86
C PHE A 30 9.89 -3.58 -5.35
N GLN A 31 9.52 -2.75 -6.32
CA GLN A 31 10.37 -1.70 -6.86
C GLN A 31 9.96 -0.35 -6.31
N THR A 32 10.93 0.44 -5.88
CA THR A 32 10.71 1.79 -5.35
C THR A 32 11.12 2.86 -6.36
N SER A 33 10.53 4.06 -6.21
CA SER A 33 10.77 5.20 -7.10
C SER A 33 11.10 6.46 -6.27
N PRO A 34 12.09 7.28 -6.68
CA PRO A 34 12.77 7.30 -7.99
C PRO A 34 14.01 6.40 -8.13
N SER A 35 14.44 5.70 -7.09
CA SER A 35 15.68 4.89 -7.17
C SER A 35 15.62 3.77 -8.21
N GLY A 36 14.43 3.22 -8.47
CA GLY A 36 14.23 2.07 -9.37
C GLY A 36 14.80 0.76 -8.81
N SER A 37 15.08 0.71 -7.50
CA SER A 37 15.68 -0.44 -6.83
C SER A 37 14.62 -1.49 -6.49
N TRP A 38 14.95 -2.76 -6.69
CA TRP A 38 14.13 -3.89 -6.28
C TRP A 38 14.51 -4.33 -4.87
N HIS A 39 13.50 -4.58 -4.06
CA HIS A 39 13.60 -4.94 -2.65
C HIS A 39 12.78 -6.19 -2.37
N VAL A 40 13.24 -6.99 -1.41
CA VAL A 40 12.53 -8.19 -0.95
C VAL A 40 11.30 -7.78 -0.12
N ALA A 41 10.13 -8.28 -0.49
CA ALA A 41 8.94 -8.13 0.35
C ALA A 41 8.99 -9.11 1.53
N LEU A 42 8.64 -8.64 2.74
CA LEU A 42 8.48 -9.51 3.91
C LEU A 42 7.06 -10.11 4.00
N PHE A 43 6.23 -9.87 2.98
CA PHE A 43 4.95 -10.52 2.81
C PHE A 43 5.01 -11.53 1.66
N CYS A 44 4.24 -12.60 1.81
CA CYS A 44 4.06 -13.55 0.74
C CYS A 44 3.22 -12.96 -0.39
N SER A 45 3.35 -13.52 -1.59
CA SER A 45 2.67 -13.05 -2.80
C SER A 45 1.17 -12.84 -2.61
N ASP A 46 0.52 -13.72 -1.84
CA ASP A 46 -0.93 -13.71 -1.66
C ASP A 46 -1.38 -12.56 -0.76
N VAL A 47 -0.61 -12.25 0.30
CA VAL A 47 -0.84 -11.08 1.15
C VAL A 47 -0.64 -9.80 0.37
N VAL A 48 0.42 -9.72 -0.46
CA VAL A 48 0.65 -8.54 -1.31
C VAL A 48 -0.47 -8.35 -2.32
N LYS A 49 -0.93 -9.43 -2.98
CA LYS A 49 -2.09 -9.40 -3.89
C LYS A 49 -3.34 -8.93 -3.17
N GLN A 50 -3.58 -9.40 -1.94
CA GLN A 50 -4.71 -8.97 -1.13
C GLN A 50 -4.60 -7.49 -0.74
N LEU A 51 -3.42 -7.00 -0.36
CA LEU A 51 -3.23 -5.59 -0.02
C LEU A 51 -3.50 -4.69 -1.21
N LEU A 52 -3.01 -5.07 -2.41
CA LEU A 52 -3.31 -4.35 -3.65
C LEU A 52 -4.82 -4.21 -3.86
N SER A 53 -5.61 -5.26 -3.62
CA SER A 53 -7.07 -5.22 -3.82
C SER A 53 -7.87 -4.66 -2.65
N THR A 54 -7.31 -4.52 -1.44
CA THR A 54 -8.10 -4.19 -0.23
C THR A 54 -7.68 -2.90 0.46
N GLN A 55 -6.44 -2.43 0.28
CA GLN A 55 -5.93 -1.28 1.03
C GLN A 55 -6.72 0.01 0.73
N PHE A 56 -7.02 0.28 -0.55
CA PHE A 56 -7.85 1.43 -0.94
C PHE A 56 -9.29 1.32 -0.45
N HIS A 57 -9.92 0.14 -0.62
CA HIS A 57 -11.28 -0.10 -0.12
C HIS A 57 -11.36 0.03 1.41
N THR A 58 -10.34 -0.43 2.12
CA THR A 58 -10.25 -0.28 3.58
C THR A 58 -10.09 1.19 3.96
N PHE A 59 -9.31 1.97 3.22
CA PHE A 59 -9.22 3.42 3.41
C PHE A 59 -10.60 4.08 3.22
N MET A 60 -11.29 3.80 2.12
CA MET A 60 -12.62 4.35 1.84
C MET A 60 -13.64 3.95 2.91
N LYS A 61 -13.61 2.70 3.36
CA LYS A 61 -14.46 2.21 4.44
C LYS A 61 -14.16 2.94 5.75
N LYS A 62 -12.89 3.10 6.12
CA LYS A 62 -12.49 3.84 7.33
C LYS A 62 -12.90 5.31 7.27
N VAL A 63 -12.83 5.94 6.10
CA VAL A 63 -13.33 7.30 5.92
C VAL A 63 -14.84 7.37 6.14
N GLN A 64 -15.61 6.42 5.59
CA GLN A 64 -17.06 6.39 5.72
C GLN A 64 -17.52 6.03 7.13
N GLU A 65 -16.79 5.14 7.81
CA GLU A 65 -17.08 4.68 9.17
C GLU A 65 -16.35 5.49 10.25
N ALA A 66 -15.57 6.52 9.88
CA ALA A 66 -14.81 7.32 10.83
C ALA A 66 -15.77 8.00 11.82
N ASP A 67 -15.87 7.41 13.01
CA ASP A 67 -16.68 7.90 14.12
C ASP A 67 -15.93 8.97 14.94
N CYS A 68 -14.61 9.03 14.79
CA CYS A 68 -13.72 9.88 15.56
C CYS A 68 -12.95 10.86 14.66
N LYS A 69 -13.08 12.16 14.99
CA LYS A 69 -12.36 13.27 14.34
C LYS A 69 -10.84 13.06 14.27
N ALA A 70 -10.24 12.47 15.30
CA ALA A 70 -8.81 12.23 15.32
C ALA A 70 -8.38 11.15 14.30
N GLU A 71 -9.22 10.16 14.06
CA GLU A 71 -9.00 9.16 13.01
C GLU A 71 -9.15 9.77 11.63
N LEU A 72 -10.26 10.48 11.37
CA LEU A 72 -10.48 11.16 10.10
C LEU A 72 -9.34 12.12 9.77
N ARG A 73 -8.91 12.97 10.71
CA ARG A 73 -7.79 13.91 10.49
C ARG A 73 -6.50 13.20 10.09
N ARG A 74 -6.20 12.03 10.67
CA ARG A 74 -5.02 11.23 10.30
C ARG A 74 -5.15 10.65 8.90
N LEU A 75 -6.34 10.16 8.54
CA LEU A 75 -6.63 9.63 7.21
C LEU A 75 -6.53 10.74 6.14
N VAL A 76 -7.16 11.90 6.37
CA VAL A 76 -7.12 13.05 5.45
C VAL A 76 -5.71 13.64 5.33
N ALA A 77 -4.94 13.68 6.42
CA ALA A 77 -3.55 14.15 6.39
C ALA A 77 -2.65 13.25 5.52
N LYS A 78 -2.92 11.94 5.48
CA LYS A 78 -2.23 11.01 4.60
C LYS A 78 -2.75 11.10 3.15
N GLY A 79 -4.04 11.41 3.00
CA GLY A 79 -4.74 11.47 1.73
C GLY A 79 -5.05 10.08 1.15
N PRO A 80 -5.79 10.00 0.03
CA PRO A 80 -6.12 8.74 -0.61
C PRO A 80 -4.84 8.02 -1.08
N PRO A 81 -4.60 6.77 -0.65
CA PRO A 81 -3.43 6.02 -1.05
C PRO A 81 -3.57 5.59 -2.52
N ILE A 82 -2.52 5.79 -3.30
CA ILE A 82 -2.46 5.37 -4.71
C ILE A 82 -1.70 4.04 -4.84
N TRP A 83 -0.57 3.97 -4.13
CA TRP A 83 0.39 2.89 -4.23
C TRP A 83 0.35 2.04 -2.98
N LEU A 84 0.73 0.78 -3.14
CA LEU A 84 0.97 -0.12 -2.03
C LEU A 84 2.01 0.48 -1.07
N GLU A 85 1.65 0.54 0.21
CA GLU A 85 2.53 1.00 1.28
C GLU A 85 2.35 0.10 2.50
N ASP A 86 3.45 -0.39 3.07
CA ASP A 86 3.47 -1.01 4.39
C ASP A 86 4.79 -0.70 5.10
N LYS A 87 4.71 -0.08 6.28
CA LYS A 87 5.89 0.40 7.01
C LYS A 87 6.78 -0.73 7.53
N HIS A 88 6.22 -1.91 7.71
CA HIS A 88 6.91 -3.04 8.33
C HIS A 88 7.39 -4.03 7.28
N ALA A 89 6.49 -4.44 6.37
CA ALA A 89 6.76 -5.48 5.41
C ALA A 89 7.29 -4.98 4.06
N LEU A 90 7.07 -3.69 3.74
CA LEU A 90 7.47 -3.06 2.48
C LEU A 90 8.19 -1.72 2.75
N PRO A 91 9.31 -1.75 3.49
CA PRO A 91 9.99 -0.53 3.91
C PRO A 91 10.51 0.25 2.70
N LEU A 92 10.14 1.53 2.64
CA LEU A 92 10.68 2.48 1.67
C LEU A 92 12.05 2.97 2.15
N PRO A 93 13.11 2.86 1.33
CA PRO A 93 14.42 3.38 1.69
C PRO A 93 14.44 4.92 1.69
N GLU A 94 15.39 5.52 2.42
CA GLU A 94 15.50 6.97 2.51
C GLU A 94 15.75 7.60 1.12
N GLY A 95 14.83 8.47 0.69
CA GLY A 95 14.89 9.15 -0.60
C GLY A 95 13.88 8.62 -1.63
N ASP A 96 13.30 7.44 -1.39
CA ASP A 96 12.20 6.94 -2.20
C ASP A 96 10.84 7.42 -1.70
N THR A 97 9.94 7.60 -2.66
CA THR A 97 8.64 8.25 -2.44
C THR A 97 7.50 7.25 -2.40
N HIS A 98 7.55 6.20 -3.22
CA HIS A 98 6.50 5.18 -3.30
C HIS A 98 7.02 3.91 -3.97
N ILE A 99 6.25 2.84 -3.80
CA ILE A 99 6.43 1.57 -4.51
C ILE A 99 5.74 1.71 -5.87
N CYS A 100 6.46 1.50 -6.96
CA CYS A 100 5.94 1.65 -8.32
C CYS A 100 5.53 0.31 -8.95
N GLN A 101 6.28 -0.76 -8.66
CA GLN A 101 6.04 -2.09 -9.22
C GLN A 101 6.20 -3.19 -8.17
N VAL A 102 5.55 -4.32 -8.42
CA VAL A 102 5.67 -5.55 -7.63
C VAL A 102 5.89 -6.71 -8.59
N TRP A 103 6.86 -7.57 -8.30
CA TRP A 103 7.12 -8.76 -9.06
C TRP A 103 6.77 -10.00 -8.24
N PHE A 104 6.13 -10.97 -8.88
CA PHE A 104 5.71 -12.21 -8.24
C PHE A 104 6.48 -13.41 -8.79
N ALA A 105 7.19 -14.14 -7.93
CA ALA A 105 7.96 -15.31 -8.34
C ALA A 105 7.09 -16.42 -8.92
N LYS A 106 5.86 -16.57 -8.41
CA LYS A 106 4.87 -17.56 -8.89
C LYS A 106 4.60 -17.47 -10.39
N ASP A 107 4.37 -16.24 -10.84
CA ASP A 107 3.90 -15.93 -12.20
C ASP A 107 5.07 -15.43 -13.07
N ASN A 108 6.19 -15.06 -12.44
CA ASN A 108 7.33 -14.37 -13.04
C ASN A 108 6.90 -13.09 -13.80
N GLU A 109 5.93 -12.37 -13.23
CA GLU A 109 5.33 -11.17 -13.82
C GLU A 109 5.56 -9.95 -12.93
N GLU A 110 5.98 -8.84 -13.55
CA GLU A 110 5.97 -7.51 -12.96
C GLU A 110 4.57 -6.91 -13.13
N ARG A 111 4.01 -6.41 -12.03
CA ARG A 111 2.71 -5.75 -11.98
C ARG A 111 2.87 -4.37 -11.37
N SER A 112 1.96 -3.47 -11.71
CA SER A 112 1.92 -2.16 -11.08
C SER A 112 1.56 -2.29 -9.60
N ALA A 113 2.23 -1.53 -8.74
CA ALA A 113 1.93 -1.46 -7.32
C ALA A 113 0.72 -0.56 -6.98
N LYS A 114 -0.05 -0.12 -8.00
CA LYS A 114 -1.26 0.67 -7.79
C LYS A 114 -2.33 -0.17 -7.10
N LEU A 115 -2.99 0.43 -6.12
CA LEU A 115 -4.10 -0.20 -5.41
C LEU A 115 -5.32 -0.26 -6.33
N ASP A 116 -6.13 -1.30 -6.16
CA ASP A 116 -7.39 -1.45 -6.87
C ASP A 116 -8.37 -0.34 -6.44
N GLY A 117 -8.92 0.36 -7.43
CA GLY A 117 -9.77 1.53 -7.21
C GLY A 117 -9.04 2.83 -6.84
N ALA A 118 -7.70 2.83 -6.75
CA ALA A 118 -6.94 4.06 -6.51
C ALA A 118 -7.25 5.12 -7.57
N VAL A 119 -7.67 6.29 -7.10
CA VAL A 119 -7.87 7.47 -7.94
C VAL A 119 -6.57 8.25 -8.09
N GLU A 120 -6.32 8.79 -9.28
CA GLU A 120 -5.14 9.59 -9.62
C GLU A 120 -5.55 10.91 -10.28
N GLY A 121 -4.64 11.89 -10.26
CA GLY A 121 -4.87 13.20 -10.87
C GLY A 121 -6.04 13.95 -10.25
N GLU A 122 -6.89 14.53 -11.11
CA GLU A 122 -8.04 15.35 -10.71
C GLU A 122 -9.00 14.58 -9.80
N ALA A 123 -9.28 13.30 -10.08
CA ALA A 123 -10.19 12.49 -9.26
C ALA A 123 -9.69 12.33 -7.81
N ARG A 124 -8.37 12.22 -7.63
CA ARG A 124 -7.76 12.18 -6.29
C ARG A 124 -7.85 13.52 -5.59
N GLU A 125 -7.62 14.62 -6.30
CA GLU A 125 -7.74 15.96 -5.74
C GLU A 125 -9.18 16.26 -5.33
N THR A 126 -10.17 15.89 -6.16
CA THR A 126 -11.59 16.00 -5.83
C THR A 126 -11.92 15.20 -4.58
N LEU A 127 -11.56 13.90 -4.55
CA LEU A 127 -11.80 13.07 -3.37
C LEU A 127 -11.13 13.67 -2.14
N TRP A 128 -9.86 14.07 -2.22
CA TRP A 128 -9.14 14.63 -1.09
C TRP A 128 -9.76 15.94 -0.60
N LYS A 129 -10.25 16.78 -1.51
CA LYS A 129 -10.97 18.01 -1.16
C LYS A 129 -12.30 17.71 -0.47
N GLU A 130 -13.08 16.75 -0.97
CA GLU A 130 -14.31 16.28 -0.31
C GLU A 130 -14.02 15.77 1.11
N LEU A 131 -12.91 15.05 1.32
CA LEU A 131 -12.50 14.60 2.64
C LEU A 131 -12.12 15.77 3.57
N GLN A 132 -11.46 16.79 3.04
CA GLN A 132 -11.12 18.00 3.79
C GLN A 132 -12.38 18.79 4.17
N GLU A 133 -13.36 18.89 3.28
CA GLU A 133 -14.65 19.52 3.52
C GLU A 133 -15.46 18.75 4.58
N LEU A 134 -15.46 17.40 4.53
CA LEU A 134 -16.09 16.56 5.55
C LEU A 134 -15.44 16.76 6.92
N LEU A 135 -14.10 16.83 6.98
CA LEU A 135 -13.38 17.12 8.21
C LEU A 135 -13.74 18.51 8.74
N ALA A 136 -13.81 19.54 7.88
CA ALA A 136 -14.16 20.91 8.24
C ALA A 136 -15.59 21.00 8.80
N ALA A 137 -16.56 20.34 8.16
CA ALA A 137 -17.94 20.28 8.65
C ALA A 137 -18.02 19.64 10.05
N MET A 138 -17.21 18.60 10.32
CA MET A 138 -17.07 18.02 11.66
C MET A 138 -16.33 18.94 12.66
N GLU A 139 -15.59 19.96 12.21
CA GLU A 139 -14.99 20.97 13.08
C GLU A 139 -16.00 22.04 13.49
N ASP A 140 -16.84 22.50 12.56
CA ASP A 140 -17.85 23.55 12.80
C ASP A 140 -19.00 23.07 13.71
N ASP A 141 -19.38 21.78 13.66
CA ASP A 141 -20.45 21.18 14.47
C ASP A 141 -20.15 21.16 16.00
N LYS A 142 -18.99 21.66 16.43
CA LYS A 142 -18.58 21.76 17.85
C LYS A 142 -18.47 23.19 18.38
N GLU A 143 -18.75 24.20 17.56
CA GLU A 143 -18.73 25.61 17.99
C GLU A 143 -20.10 26.14 18.48
N GLU A 144 -21.15 25.30 18.58
CA GLU A 144 -22.42 25.63 19.28
C GLU A 144 -22.58 24.93 20.63
#